data_AF-A0A4D6WPN5-F1
#
_entry.id   AF-A0A4D6WPN5-F1
#
_cell.length_a   1.000
_cell.length_b   1.000
_cell.length_c   1.000
_cell.angle_alpha   90.00
_cell.angle_beta   90.00
_cell.angle_gamma   90.00
#
_symmetry.space_group_name_H-M   'P 1'
#
loop_
_entity.id
_entity.type
_entity.pdbx_description
1 polymer ?
#
loop_
_entity_poly.entity_id
_entity_poly.type
_entity_poly.pdbx_seq_one_letter_code
_entity_poly.pdbx_strand_id
1 'polypeptide(L)' 'MKLAEKELHSLNLSAIQDKIIELKKEIIFIKIKKITQQNIKPHLLKNKKHLLAQLLTIETIKLNK' A
#
# COMPACT_ATOMS: atom_id res chain seq x y z
N MET A 1 5.70 7.59 -9.43
CA MET A 1 4.28 7.26 -9.18
C MET A 1 3.77 8.30 -8.18
N LYS A 2 3.22 9.41 -8.66
CA LYS A 2 2.51 10.38 -7.82
C LYS A 2 1.06 9.87 -7.75
N LEU A 3 0.78 8.88 -6.90
CA LEU A 3 -0.63 8.66 -6.54
C LEU A 3 -0.94 9.73 -5.49
N ALA A 4 -2.04 10.44 -5.70
CA ALA A 4 -2.39 11.67 -5.02
C ALA A 4 -2.41 11.49 -3.49
N GLU A 5 -1.35 11.95 -2.81
CA GLU A 5 -1.32 12.09 -1.34
C GLU A 5 -2.59 12.80 -0.82
N LYS A 6 -3.12 13.74 -1.63
CA LYS A 6 -4.39 14.44 -1.38
C LYS A 6 -5.61 13.53 -1.25
N GLU A 7 -5.71 12.45 -2.03
CA GLU A 7 -6.86 11.53 -1.97
C GLU A 7 -6.80 10.57 -0.79
N LEU A 8 -5.60 10.33 -0.24
CA LEU A 8 -5.43 9.47 0.93
C LEU A 8 -5.82 10.19 2.23
N HIS A 9 -5.67 11.51 2.27
CA HIS A 9 -6.04 12.31 3.44
C HIS A 9 -7.55 12.35 3.71
N SER A 10 -8.39 12.25 2.67
CA SER A 10 -9.86 12.31 2.80
C SER A 10 -10.51 11.00 3.29
N LEU A 11 -9.76 9.89 3.36
CA LEU A 11 -10.30 8.58 3.74
C LEU A 11 -10.54 8.46 5.25
N ASN A 12 -11.62 7.80 5.66
CA ASN A 12 -11.83 7.45 7.07
C ASN A 12 -10.77 6.48 7.60
N LEU A 13 -10.53 6.48 8.91
CA LEU A 13 -9.48 5.68 9.55
C LEU A 13 -9.68 4.17 9.31
N SER A 14 -10.93 3.69 9.40
CA SER A 14 -11.29 2.31 9.04
C SER A 14 -10.98 1.98 7.57
N ALA A 15 -11.28 2.88 6.63
CA ALA A 15 -10.98 2.67 5.21
C ALA A 15 -9.46 2.63 4.93
N ILE A 16 -8.67 3.35 5.71
CA ILE A 16 -7.20 3.29 5.64
C ILE A 16 -6.70 1.92 6.12
N GLN A 17 -7.25 1.42 7.23
CA GLN A 17 -6.90 0.11 7.78
C GLN A 17 -7.25 -1.03 6.81
N ASP A 18 -8.43 -0.98 6.21
CA ASP A 18 -8.85 -1.96 5.20
C ASP A 18 -7.90 -1.98 4.01
N LYS A 19 -7.52 -0.80 3.49
CA LYS A 19 -6.54 -0.68 2.40
C LYS A 19 -5.15 -1.18 2.80
N ILE A 20 -4.72 -0.97 4.04
CA ILE A 20 -3.45 -1.52 4.55
C ILE A 20 -3.48 -3.05 4.52
N ILE A 21 -4.58 -3.67 4.96
CA ILE A 21 -4.75 -5.12 4.95
C ILE A 21 -4.72 -5.65 3.51
N GLU A 22 -5.44 -4.99 2.60
CA GLU A 22 -5.46 -5.33 1.19
C GLU A 22 -4.06 -5.25 0.56
N LEU A 23 -3.34 -4.15 0.78
CA LEU A 23 -1.98 -3.96 0.26
C LEU A 23 -0.99 -5.00 0.80
N LYS A 24 -1.11 -5.39 2.07
CA LYS A 24 -0.29 -6.47 2.64
C LYS A 24 -0.53 -7.79 1.90
N LYS A 25 -1.80 -8.14 1.62
CA LYS A 25 -2.16 -9.33 0.83
C LYS A 25 -1.58 -9.25 -0.58
N GLU A 26 -1.71 -8.12 -1.25
CA GLU A 26 -1.15 -7.92 -2.61
C GLU A 26 0.37 -8.07 -2.63
N ILE A 27 1.09 -7.53 -1.64
CA ILE A 27 2.55 -7.66 -1.54
C ILE A 27 2.94 -9.13 -1.40
N ILE A 28 2.22 -9.90 -0.58
CA ILE A 28 2.44 -11.34 -0.44
C ILE A 28 2.23 -12.04 -1.79
N PHE A 29 1.14 -11.72 -2.48
CA PHE A 29 0.86 -12.31 -3.79
C PHE A 29 1.94 -11.97 -4.83
N ILE A 30 2.44 -10.74 -4.85
CA ILE A 30 3.55 -10.33 -5.73
C ILE A 30 4.83 -11.11 -5.40
N LYS A 31 5.12 -11.35 -4.11
CA LYS A 31 6.27 -12.18 -3.71
C LYS A 31 6.11 -13.62 -4.18
N ILE A 32 4.93 -14.22 -4.01
CA ILE A 32 4.63 -15.57 -4.50
C ILE A 32 4.86 -15.62 -6.01
N LYS A 33 4.27 -14.69 -6.76
CA LYS A 33 4.44 -14.60 -8.22
C LYS A 33 5.91 -14.51 -8.65
N LYS A 34 6.69 -13.70 -7.93
CA LYS A 34 8.14 -13.56 -8.16
C LYS A 34 8.88 -14.88 -7.94
N ILE A 35 8.56 -15.60 -6.87
CA ILE A 35 9.15 -16.90 -6.54
C ILE A 35 8.78 -17.94 -7.60
N THR A 36 7.53 -17.95 -8.05
CA THR A 36 7.03 -18.83 -9.11
C THR A 36 7.49 -18.41 -10.52
N GLN A 37 8.41 -17.45 -10.63
CA GLN A 37 8.94 -16.92 -11.90
C GLN A 37 7.86 -16.46 -12.89
N GLN A 38 6.70 -16.04 -12.39
CA GLN A 38 5.66 -15.46 -13.23
C GLN A 38 6.12 -14.07 -13.70
N ASN A 39 5.71 -13.70 -14.91
CA ASN A 39 6.08 -12.42 -15.48
C ASN A 39 5.42 -11.28 -14.69
N ILE A 40 6.22 -10.56 -13.90
CA ILE A 40 5.79 -9.45 -13.06
C ILE A 40 6.57 -8.18 -13.41
N LYS A 41 5.89 -7.04 -13.36
CA LYS A 41 6.53 -5.74 -13.57
C LYS A 41 7.54 -5.47 -12.43
N PRO A 42 8.83 -5.17 -12.72
CA PRO A 42 9.86 -4.99 -11.69
C PRO A 42 9.52 -3.91 -10.64
N HIS A 43 8.87 -2.83 -11.07
CA HIS A 43 8.50 -1.71 -10.22
C HIS A 43 7.24 -1.94 -9.37
N LEU A 44 6.48 -3.01 -9.62
CA LEU A 44 5.19 -3.24 -8.96
C LEU A 44 5.37 -3.40 -7.45
N LEU A 45 6.38 -4.17 -7.03
CA LEU A 45 6.69 -4.35 -5.62
C LEU A 45 7.14 -3.05 -4.95
N LYS A 46 7.99 -2.25 -5.63
CA LYS A 46 8.45 -0.94 -5.14
C LYS A 46 7.26 0.00 -4.91
N ASN A 47 6.37 0.08 -5.89
CA ASN A 47 5.20 0.95 -5.85
C ASN A 47 4.25 0.57 -4.72
N LYS A 48 3.94 -0.72 -4.56
CA LYS A 48 3.04 -1.21 -3.50
C LYS A 48 3.63 -1.02 -2.10
N LYS A 49 4.94 -1.22 -1.93
CA LYS A 49 5.64 -0.90 -0.67
C LYS A 49 5.61 0.60 -0.34
N HIS A 50 5.81 1.45 -1.35
CA HIS A 50 5.75 2.89 -1.15
C HIS A 50 4.34 3.36 -0.74
N LEU A 51 3.30 2.85 -1.39
CA LEU A 51 1.92 3.14 -1.03
C LEU A 51 1.58 2.65 0.39
N LEU A 52 2.04 1.46 0.78
CA LEU A 52 1.88 0.96 2.15
C LEU A 52 2.51 1.91 3.18
N ALA A 53 3.74 2.40 2.90
CA ALA A 53 4.41 3.35 3.80
C ALA A 53 3.61 4.67 3.94
N GLN A 54 3.11 5.22 2.83
CA GLN A 54 2.26 6.42 2.85
C GLN A 54 1.01 6.23 3.72
N LEU A 55 0.31 5.10 3.57
CA LEU A 55 -0.89 4.82 4.37
C LEU A 55 -0.58 4.70 5.87
N LEU A 56 0.52 4.04 6.24
CA LEU A 56 0.95 3.93 7.65
C LEU A 56 1.31 5.30 8.24
N THR A 57 1.95 6.16 7.46
CA THR A 57 2.23 7.54 7.88
C THR A 57 0.93 8.31 8.14
N ILE A 58 -0.05 8.22 7.23
CA ILE A 58 -1.34 8.91 7.39
C ILE A 58 -2.14 8.34 8.58
N GLU A 59 -2.14 7.02 8.76
CA GLU A 59 -2.76 6.37 9.92
C GLU A 59 -2.18 6.94 11.23
N THR A 60 -0.84 7.00 11.32
CA THR A 60 -0.14 7.53 12.49
C THR A 60 -0.49 9.01 12.75
N ILE A 61 -0.50 9.83 11.69
CA ILE A 61 -0.89 11.24 11.79
C ILE A 61 -2.32 11.40 12.28
N LYS A 62 -3.25 10.52 11.88
CA LYS A 62 -4.65 10.57 12.31
C LYS A 62 -4.88 10.05 13.73
N LEU A 63 -4.09 9.08 14.19
CA LEU A 63 -4.17 8.58 15.56
C LEU A 63 -3.61 9.56 16.59
N ASN A 64 -2.61 10.35 16.21
CA ASN A 64 -1.95 11.33 17.08
C ASN A 64 -2.62 12.73 17.05
N LYS A 65 -3.78 12.88 16.41
CA LYS A 65 -4.48 14.15 16.23
C LYS A 65 -5.82 14.12 16.95
#